data_AF-A0A4Z2ECQ1-F1
#
_entry.id   AF-A0A4Z2ECQ1-F1
#
_cell.length_a   1.000
_cell.length_b   1.000
_cell.length_c   1.000
_cell.angle_alpha   90.00
_cell.angle_beta   90.00
_cell.angle_gamma   90.00
#
_symmetry.space_group_name_H-M   'P 1'
#
loop_
_entity.id
_entity.type
_entity.pdbx_description
1 polymer ?
#
loop_
_entity_poly.entity_id
_entity_poly.type
_entity_poly.pdbx_seq_one_letter_code
_entity_poly.pdbx_strand_id
1 'polypeptide(L)' 'MDFVRNSESEKVIQDSQTPEVWIGLRFLAGEWLWVNGMPLSEQLQACPPAGMHCGTMSKTGIVLPMRNCEERRNFLCIKK' A
#
# COMPACT_ATOMS: atom_id res chain seq x y z
N MET A 1 0.23 8.97 12.94
CA MET A 1 -0.42 9.58 11.78
C MET A 1 0.43 9.24 10.57
N ASP A 2 0.00 8.25 9.79
CA ASP A 2 0.71 7.82 8.59
C ASP A 2 0.01 8.44 7.40
N PHE A 3 0.75 8.83 6.36
CA PHE A 3 0.27 9.61 5.21
C PHE A 3 -1.01 9.07 4.53
N VAL A 4 -1.28 7.77 4.65
CA VAL A 4 -2.43 7.10 4.01
C VAL A 4 -3.69 7.09 4.89
N ARG A 5 -3.57 7.27 6.21
CA ARG A 5 -4.70 7.28 7.16
C ARG A 5 -5.30 8.68 7.26
N ASN A 6 -6.13 9.04 6.30
CA ASN A 6 -7.00 10.23 6.35
C ASN A 6 -8.44 9.86 5.95
N SER A 7 -9.42 10.67 6.34
CA SER A 7 -10.84 10.35 6.17
C SER A 7 -11.33 10.38 4.72
N GLU A 8 -10.59 11.01 3.80
CA GLU A 8 -10.93 11.05 2.38
C GLU A 8 -10.43 9.79 1.66
N SER A 9 -9.19 9.36 1.91
CA SER A 9 -8.66 8.11 1.37
C SER A 9 -9.45 6.90 1.84
N GLU A 10 -9.85 6.87 3.12
CA GLU A 10 -10.70 5.79 3.66
C GLU A 10 -12.03 5.64 2.92
N LYS A 11 -12.71 6.75 2.59
CA LYS A 11 -13.96 6.73 1.82
C LYS A 11 -13.74 6.19 0.40
N VAL A 12 -12.71 6.67 -0.29
CA VAL A 12 -12.38 6.21 -1.64
C VAL A 12 -12.08 4.70 -1.67
N ILE A 13 -11.41 4.19 -0.64
CA ILE A 13 -11.13 2.75 -0.52
C ILE A 13 -12.40 1.97 -0.18
N GLN A 14 -13.29 2.49 0.68
CA GLN A 14 -14.57 1.84 1.00
C GLN A 14 -15.44 1.65 -0.25
N ASP A 15 -15.46 2.65 -1.13
CA ASP A 15 -16.20 2.65 -2.39
C ASP A 15 -15.54 1.80 -3.50
N SER A 16 -14.32 1.29 -3.27
CA SER A 16 -13.62 0.41 -4.21
C SER A 16 -14.40 -0.88 -4.48
N GLN A 17 -14.39 -1.35 -5.73
CA GLN A 17 -14.91 -2.66 -6.10
C GLN A 17 -14.02 -3.83 -5.63
N THR A 18 -12.74 -3.59 -5.35
CA THR A 18 -11.80 -4.61 -4.86
C THR A 18 -11.71 -4.59 -3.32
N PRO A 19 -11.51 -5.74 -2.66
CA PRO A 19 -11.36 -5.83 -1.19
C PRO A 19 -10.14 -5.06 -0.65
N GLU A 20 -9.11 -4.94 -1.49
CA GLU A 20 -7.92 -4.15 -1.23
C GLU A 20 -7.57 -3.34 -2.48
N VAL A 21 -6.95 -2.19 -2.29
CA VAL A 21 -6.44 -1.36 -3.39
C VAL A 21 -4.92 -1.26 -3.32
N TRP A 22 -4.29 -1.08 -4.48
CA TRP A 22 -2.89 -0.71 -4.54
C TRP A 22 -2.66 0.64 -3.89
N ILE A 23 -1.63 0.70 -3.06
CA ILE A 23 -1.10 1.93 -2.47
C ILE A 23 0.37 2.08 -2.88
N GLY A 24 0.96 3.23 -2.61
CA GLY A 24 2.34 3.53 -2.98
C GLY A 24 3.43 2.76 -2.23
N LEU A 25 3.15 1.58 -1.67
CA LEU A 25 4.10 0.79 -0.88
C LEU A 25 4.80 -0.25 -1.76
N ARG A 26 6.13 -0.24 -1.78
CA ARG A 26 6.92 -1.16 -2.63
C ARG A 26 8.19 -1.63 -1.94
N PHE A 27 8.56 -2.89 -2.15
CA PHE A 27 9.85 -3.45 -1.75
C PHE A 27 10.86 -3.28 -2.88
N LEU A 28 11.92 -2.53 -2.63
CA LEU A 28 13.02 -2.26 -3.57
C LEU A 28 14.33 -2.16 -2.80
N ALA A 29 15.44 -2.61 -3.41
CA ALA A 29 16.78 -2.50 -2.83
C ALA A 29 16.95 -3.09 -1.40
N GLY A 30 16.12 -4.07 -1.03
CA GLY A 30 16.19 -4.73 0.29
C GLY A 30 15.34 -4.08 1.38
N GLU A 31 14.54 -3.07 1.05
CA GLU A 31 13.69 -2.37 2.00
C GLU A 31 12.30 -2.06 1.43
N TRP A 32 11.33 -1.86 2.32
CA TRP A 32 10.03 -1.31 1.96
C TRP A 32 10.15 0.22 1.87
N LEU A 33 9.47 0.82 0.89
CA LEU A 33 9.49 2.25 0.63
C LEU A 33 8.10 2.74 0.24
N TRP A 34 7.76 3.97 0.62
CA TRP A 34 6.69 4.71 -0.04
C TRP A 34 7.23 5.38 -1.30
N VAL A 35 6.58 5.18 -2.44
CA VAL A 35 6.99 5.75 -3.74
C VAL A 35 6.97 7.28 -3.77
N ASN A 36 6.30 7.92 -2.81
CA ASN A 36 6.30 9.38 -2.64
C ASN A 36 7.48 9.90 -1.80
N GLY A 37 8.36 9.02 -1.32
CA GLY A 37 9.57 9.36 -0.58
C GLY A 37 9.37 9.66 0.91
N MET A 38 8.17 9.48 1.46
CA MET A 38 8.01 9.61 2.91
C MET A 38 8.57 8.42 3.66
N PRO A 39 9.06 8.65 4.90
CA PRO A 39 9.52 7.57 5.75
C PRO A 39 8.38 6.61 6.09
N LEU A 40 8.71 5.33 6.21
CA LEU A 40 7.85 4.35 6.87
C LEU A 40 7.91 4.60 8.38
N SER A 41 6.73 4.70 9.00
CA SER A 41 6.59 4.78 10.44
C SER A 41 6.62 3.40 11.12
N GLU A 42 6.26 2.34 10.39
CA GLU A 42 6.18 0.97 10.87
C GLU A 42 7.24 0.09 10.21
N GLN A 43 7.88 -0.78 11.00
CA GLN A 43 8.78 -1.81 10.48
C GLN A 43 7.97 -2.95 9.84
N LEU A 44 8.05 -3.05 8.53
CA LEU A 44 7.46 -4.15 7.75
C LEU A 44 8.41 -5.34 7.65
N GLN A 45 7.88 -6.55 7.45
CA GLN A 45 8.67 -7.76 7.33
C GLN A 45 9.75 -7.62 6.24
N ALA A 46 11.01 -7.96 6.58
CA ALA A 46 12.18 -7.56 5.82
C ALA A 46 12.35 -8.21 4.44
N CYS A 47 11.79 -9.40 4.20
CA CYS A 47 12.02 -10.12 2.94
C CYS A 47 10.71 -10.75 2.42
N PRO A 48 10.06 -10.15 1.42
CA PRO A 48 8.95 -10.78 0.72
C PRO A 48 9.41 -11.97 -0.15
N PRO A 49 8.54 -12.98 -0.39
CA PRO A 49 8.73 -13.95 -1.45
C PRO A 49 8.90 -13.27 -2.82
N ALA A 50 9.54 -13.98 -3.75
CA ALA A 50 9.73 -13.49 -5.11
C ALA A 50 8.40 -13.06 -5.74
N GLY A 51 8.38 -11.84 -6.29
CA GLY A 51 7.19 -11.25 -6.93
C GLY A 51 6.22 -10.56 -5.97
N MET A 52 6.34 -10.77 -4.66
CA MET A 52 5.47 -10.15 -3.64
C MET A 52 6.00 -8.80 -3.16
N HIS A 53 6.33 -7.92 -4.11
CA HIS A 53 7.05 -6.68 -3.81
C HIS A 53 6.14 -5.45 -3.71
N CYS A 54 4.81 -5.61 -3.74
CA CYS A 54 3.86 -4.50 -3.67
C CYS A 54 3.00 -4.58 -2.41
N GLY A 55 2.56 -3.43 -1.89
CA GLY A 55 1.65 -3.35 -0.76
C GLY A 55 0.26 -2.82 -1.16
N THR A 56 -0.76 -3.31 -0.47
CA THR A 56 -2.14 -2.88 -0.62
C THR A 56 -2.68 -2.27 0.67
N MET A 57 -3.85 -1.65 0.59
CA MET A 57 -4.64 -1.28 1.76
C MET A 57 -6.03 -1.92 1.67
N SER A 58 -6.48 -2.53 2.76
CA SER A 58 -7.84 -3.06 2.88
C SER A 58 -8.87 -1.93 2.99
N LYS A 59 -10.15 -2.26 2.77
CA LYS A 59 -11.28 -1.34 3.07
C LYS A 59 -11.35 -0.84 4.51
N THR A 60 -10.68 -1.53 5.44
CA THR A 60 -10.61 -1.15 6.86
C THR A 60 -9.39 -0.30 7.18
N GLY A 61 -8.63 0.16 6.18
CA GLY A 61 -7.46 1.01 6.37
C GLY A 61 -6.22 0.26 6.84
N ILE A 62 -6.20 -1.07 6.73
CA ILE A 62 -5.05 -1.90 7.12
C ILE A 62 -4.09 -1.98 5.94
N VAL A 63 -2.84 -1.60 6.15
CA VAL A 63 -1.75 -1.80 5.20
C VAL A 63 -1.38 -3.28 5.18
N LEU A 64 -1.37 -3.87 3.99
CA LEU A 64 -1.05 -5.27 3.76
C LEU A 64 0.16 -5.33 2.82
N PRO A 65 1.36 -5.66 3.35
CA PRO A 65 2.52 -5.85 2.50
C PRO A 65 2.42 -7.18 1.73
N MET A 66 3.42 -7.46 0.90
CA MET A 66 3.63 -8.77 0.28
C MET A 66 2.46 -9.22 -0.62
N ARG A 67 2.12 -8.39 -1.61
CA ARG A 67 1.19 -8.72 -2.68
C ARG A 67 1.92 -8.85 -4.00
N ASN A 68 1.44 -9.77 -4.84
CA ASN A 68 1.99 -9.94 -6.18
C ASN A 68 1.65 -8.71 -7.03
N CYS A 69 2.68 -7.99 -7.46
CA CYS A 69 2.54 -6.75 -8.24
C CYS A 69 1.82 -6.95 -9.59
N GLU A 70 1.75 -8.18 -10.10
CA GLU A 70 1.06 -8.51 -11.35
C GLU A 70 -0.46 -8.66 -11.17
N GLU A 71 -0.97 -8.66 -9.94
CA GLU A 71 -2.40 -8.73 -9.68
C GLU A 71 -3.12 -7.44 -10.12
N ARG A 72 -4.22 -7.63 -10.83
CA ARG A 72 -5.09 -6.52 -11.23
C ARG A 72 -5.93 -6.07 -10.04
N ARG A 73 -5.68 -4.84 -9.56
CA ARG A 73 -6.47 -4.19 -8.50
C ARG A 73 -6.67 -2.71 -8.82
N ASN A 74 -7.68 -2.10 -8.21
CA ASN A 74 -7.81 -0.65 -8.21
C ASN A 74 -6.65 -0.03 -7.43
N PHE A 75 -6.31 1.23 -7.70
CA PHE A 75 -5.21 1.92 -7.03
C PHE A 75 -5.68 3.26 -6.45
N LEU A 76 -5.14 3.60 -5.28
CA LEU A 76 -5.33 4.90 -4.65
C LEU A 76 -4.20 5.85 -5.07
N CYS A 77 -4.58 6.97 -5.69
CA CYS A 77 -3.65 8.05 -6.03
C CYS A 77 -3.95 9.27 -5.15
N ILE A 78 -2.92 9.84 -4.53
CA ILE A 78 -3.03 11.01 -3.67
C ILE A 78 -2.22 12.14 -4.32
N LYS A 79 -2.80 13.32 -4.46
CA LYS A 79 -2.07 14.50 -4.93
C LYS A 79 -1.08 14.96 -3.87
N LYS A 80 0.07 15.46 -4.32
CA LYS A 80 1.11 16.06 -3.48
C LYS A 80 0.72 17.47 -3.06
#